data_AF-A0A761B025-F1
#
_entry.id   AF-A0A761B025-F1
#
_cell.length_a   1.000
_cell.length_b   1.000
_cell.length_c   1.000
_cell.angle_alpha   90.00
_cell.angle_beta   90.00
_cell.angle_gamma   90.00
#
_symmetry.space_group_name_H-M   'P 1'
#
loop_
_entity.id
_entity.type
_entity.pdbx_description
1 polymer ?
#
loop_
_entity_poly.entity_id
_entity_poly.type
_entity_poly.pdbx_seq_one_letter_code
_entity_poly.pdbx_strand_id
1 'polypeptide(L)' 'RNIVGSLLEVGAHNQPESWIAELLAARDRTLAAATAKAEGLYLVAVDYPDRFDLPKPPMGPLFLAD' A
#
# COMPACT_ATOMS: atom_id res chain seq x y z
N ARG A 1 3.22 -2.11 -3.67
CA ARG A 1 3.09 -1.41 -4.98
C ARG A 1 1.96 -1.96 -5.87
N ASN A 2 1.75 -3.28 -5.96
CA ASN A 2 0.62 -3.86 -6.75
C ASN A 2 -0.77 -3.41 -6.25
N ILE A 3 -1.00 -3.48 -4.94
CA ILE A 3 -2.26 -3.04 -4.32
C ILE A 3 -2.55 -1.56 -4.64
N VAL A 4 -1.56 -0.69 -4.38
CA VAL A 4 -1.64 0.74 -4.72
C VAL A 4 -1.98 0.96 -6.20
N GLY A 5 -1.34 0.22 -7.12
CA GLY A 5 -1.64 0.32 -8.54
C GLY A 5 -3.11 0.03 -8.88
N SER A 6 -3.69 -1.00 -8.25
CA SER A 6 -5.11 -1.34 -8.48
C SER A 6 -6.06 -0.34 -7.83
N LEU A 7 -5.71 0.19 -6.65
CA LEU A 7 -6.48 1.25 -5.99
C LEU A 7 -6.44 2.58 -6.76
N LEU A 8 -5.37 2.88 -7.50
CA LEU A 8 -5.32 4.06 -8.36
C LEU A 8 -6.36 3.98 -9.49
N GLU A 9 -6.56 2.81 -10.11
CA GLU A 9 -7.60 2.62 -11.13
C GLU A 9 -9.02 2.77 -10.55
N VAL A 10 -9.24 2.29 -9.32
CA VAL A 10 -10.52 2.49 -8.60
C VAL A 10 -10.73 3.97 -8.29
N GLY A 11 -9.73 4.65 -7.73
CA GLY A 11 -9.83 6.08 -7.40
C GLY A 11 -10.01 6.98 -8.63
N ALA A 12 -9.46 6.57 -9.78
CA ALA A 12 -9.67 7.23 -11.06
C ALA A 12 -11.03 6.90 -11.72
N HIS A 13 -11.87 6.07 -11.08
CA HIS A 13 -13.15 5.59 -11.59
C HIS A 13 -13.06 4.74 -12.87
N ASN A 14 -11.88 4.18 -13.16
CA ASN A 14 -11.70 3.23 -14.28
C ASN A 14 -12.19 1.82 -13.92
N GLN A 15 -12.31 1.52 -12.62
CA GLN A 15 -12.81 0.26 -12.07
C GLN A 15 -13.76 0.55 -10.89
N PRO A 16 -14.75 -0.31 -10.64
CA PRO A 16 -15.69 -0.12 -9.53
C PRO A 16 -15.03 -0.31 -8.16
N GLU A 17 -15.66 0.22 -7.11
CA GLU A 17 -15.19 0.07 -5.72
C GLU A 17 -15.06 -1.42 -5.30
N SER A 18 -15.93 -2.29 -5.82
CA SER A 18 -15.91 -3.74 -5.56
C SER A 18 -14.69 -4.47 -6.14
N TRP A 19 -13.96 -3.86 -7.08
CA TRP A 19 -12.98 -4.55 -7.90
C TRP A 19 -11.82 -5.15 -7.10
N ILE A 20 -11.39 -4.52 -6.01
CA ILE A 20 -10.33 -5.06 -5.16
C ILE A 20 -10.73 -6.40 -4.54
N ALA A 21 -11.99 -6.54 -4.12
CA ALA A 21 -12.51 -7.79 -3.58
C ALA A 21 -12.59 -8.87 -4.68
N GLU A 22 -13.00 -8.49 -5.89
CA GLU A 22 -13.04 -9.38 -7.06
C GLU A 22 -11.64 -9.89 -7.43
N LEU A 23 -10.63 -9.02 -7.48
CA LEU A 23 -9.24 -9.40 -7.74
C LEU A 23 -8.70 -10.38 -6.68
N LEU A 24 -9.01 -10.14 -5.40
CA LEU A 24 -8.59 -11.00 -4.30
C LEU A 24 -9.25 -12.38 -4.40
N ALA A 25 -10.54 -12.44 -4.77
CA ALA A 25 -11.27 -13.68 -4.99
C ALA A 25 -10.71 -14.46 -6.21
N ALA A 26 -10.38 -13.75 -7.28
CA ALA A 26 -9.86 -14.34 -8.51
C ALA A 26 -8.44 -14.92 -8.36
N ARG A 27 -7.61 -14.37 -7.44
CA ARG A 27 -6.24 -14.81 -7.17
C ARG A 27 -5.34 -14.85 -8.41
N ASP A 28 -5.60 -13.98 -9.38
CA ASP A 28 -4.88 -13.90 -10.65
C ASP A 28 -4.26 -12.50 -10.82
N ARG A 29 -2.92 -12.46 -10.91
CA ARG A 29 -2.16 -11.22 -11.08
C ARG A 29 -2.41 -10.57 -12.44
N THR A 30 -2.75 -11.33 -13.48
CA THR A 30 -2.93 -10.80 -14.84
C THR A 30 -4.16 -9.90 -14.95
N LEU A 31 -5.13 -10.07 -14.06
CA LEU A 31 -6.35 -9.25 -13.97
C LEU A 31 -6.13 -7.92 -13.24
N ALA A 32 -5.09 -7.82 -12.42
CA ALA A 32 -4.80 -6.63 -11.61
C ALA A 32 -4.04 -5.56 -12.40
N ALA A 33 -4.14 -4.31 -11.96
CA ALA A 33 -3.49 -3.17 -12.60
C ALA A 33 -1.95 -3.29 -12.67
N ALA A 34 -1.32 -2.41 -13.43
CA ALA A 34 0.13 -2.30 -13.48
C ALA A 34 0.72 -1.99 -12.08
N THR A 35 1.94 -2.45 -11.83
CA THR A 35 2.65 -2.16 -10.58
C THR A 35 2.89 -0.65 -10.48
N ALA A 36 2.39 0.00 -9.42
CA ALA A 36 2.63 1.42 -9.19
C ALA A 36 4.13 1.76 -9.18
N LYS A 37 4.48 2.99 -9.54
CA LYS A 37 5.89 3.44 -9.57
C LYS A 37 6.53 3.40 -8.16
N ALA A 38 7.86 3.47 -8.11
CA ALA A 38 8.61 3.20 -6.87
C ALA A 38 8.82 4.44 -6.01
N GLU A 39 8.90 5.62 -6.61
CA GLU A 39 9.28 6.90 -5.99
C GLU A 39 8.31 7.39 -4.91
N GLY A 40 7.07 6.90 -4.90
CA GLY A 40 6.09 7.23 -3.85
C GLY A 40 6.08 6.28 -2.65
N LEU A 41 6.95 5.27 -2.60
CA LEU A 41 6.97 4.26 -1.53
C LEU A 41 8.01 4.59 -0.46
N TYR A 42 7.56 4.63 0.80
CA TYR A 42 8.40 4.84 1.98
C TYR A 42 8.19 3.71 2.99
N LEU A 43 9.29 3.14 3.51
CA LEU A 43 9.27 2.27 4.68
C LEU A 43 9.38 3.16 5.92
N VAL A 44 8.30 3.25 6.69
CA VAL A 44 8.18 4.23 7.79
C VAL A 44 8.30 3.61 9.18
N ALA A 45 8.06 2.31 9.31
CA ALA A 45 8.10 1.61 10.59
C ALA A 45 8.49 0.14 10.40
N VAL A 46 9.12 -0.44 11.43
CA VAL A 46 9.45 -1.86 11.53
C VAL A 46 9.17 -2.32 12.96
N ASP A 47 8.34 -3.35 13.11
CA ASP A 47 8.00 -3.88 14.42
C ASP A 47 9.04 -4.89 14.90
N TYR A 48 9.45 -4.73 16.17
CA TYR A 48 10.28 -5.67 16.92
C TYR A 48 9.63 -5.96 18.28
N PRO A 49 9.90 -7.13 18.90
CA PRO A 49 9.40 -7.43 20.23
C PRO A 49 9.74 -6.35 21.27
N ASP A 50 8.78 -5.98 22.11
CA ASP A 50 8.89 -4.84 23.04
C ASP A 50 10.08 -4.93 24.00
N ARG A 51 10.54 -6.15 24.33
CA ARG A 51 11.71 -6.38 25.21
C ARG A 51 13.01 -5.73 24.72
N PHE A 52 13.08 -5.36 23.43
CA PHE A 52 14.24 -4.71 22.84
C PHE A 52 14.24 -3.19 23.02
N ASP A 53 13.11 -2.61 23.47
CA ASP A 53 12.95 -1.18 23.80
C ASP A 53 13.58 -0.24 22.77
N LEU A 54 13.31 -0.51 21.48
CA LEU A 54 13.89 0.25 20.39
C LEU A 54 13.21 1.62 20.26
N PRO A 55 13.96 2.70 19.95
CA PRO A 55 13.38 4.01 19.69
C PRO A 55 12.35 3.97 18.55
N LYS A 56 11.23 4.66 18.75
CA LYS A 56 10.15 4.84 17.76
C LYS A 56 10.09 6.32 17.36
N PRO A 57 10.93 6.77 16.41
CA PRO A 57 10.85 8.14 15.91
C PRO A 57 9.54 8.34 15.11
N PRO A 58 9.14 9.59 14.84
CA PRO A 58 8.01 9.86 13.96
C PRO A 58 8.18 9.23 12.57
N MET A 59 7.10 8.66 12.04
CA MET A 59 7.04 7.89 10.79
C MET A 59 7.29 8.75 9.55
N GLY A 60 6.79 10.00 9.54
CA GLY A 60 6.84 10.86 8.36
C GLY A 60 6.12 10.25 7.14
N PRO A 61 6.55 10.52 5.88
CA PRO A 61 7.66 11.40 5.48
C PRO A 61 7.35 12.89 5.69
N LEU A 62 8.41 13.68 5.89
CA LEU A 62 8.38 15.14 6.01
C LEU A 62 7.47 15.62 7.16
N PHE A 63 6.30 16.18 6.82
CA PHE A 63 5.38 16.85 7.74
C PHE A 63 4.15 16.00 8.07
N LEU A 64 4.08 14.77 7.57
CA LEU A 64 2.97 13.86 7.87
C LEU A 64 3.06 13.39 9.32
N ALA A 65 1.93 13.47 10.01
CA ALA A 65 1.78 12.99 11.39
C ALA A 65 1.78 11.45 11.44
N ASP A 66 2.09 10.93 12.62
CA ASP A 66 2.04 9.50 12.94
C ASP A 66 0.60 8.96 13.01
#